data_AF-A0A9W9YWD6-F1
#
_entry.id   AF-A0A9W9YWD6-F1
#
_cell.length_a   1.000
_cell.length_b   1.000
_cell.length_c   1.000
_cell.angle_alpha   90.00
_cell.angle_beta   90.00
_cell.angle_gamma   90.00
#
_symmetry.space_group_name_H-M   'P 1'
#
loop_
_entity.id
_entity.type
_entity.pdbx_description
1 polymer ?
#
loop_
_entity_poly.entity_id
_entity_poly.type
_entity_poly.pdbx_seq_one_letter_code
_entity_poly.pdbx_strand_id
1 'polypeptide(L)'
;MHQRKDWKTYSKFAYLLTAECPVLEGILACGTDGEKALIDGFKRNFRFATFLRCFIHFKDNIKRELGDRGFRPGEKQQFLDEIFGRQEGTVKFFGLVDSDLEDEFDAKLESLKDSWIERETQLGCSQKMPFYEWFKKKRLVDVMKESMLKGVRIEAGLGDPPSEYVNNDPEAANFMIKHGLHFDAKKPHHFIQEIKHIVEAQHRNEDRAVFGEGPLQSEGRIRALEG
;
A
#
# COMPACT_ATOMS: atom_id res chain seq x y z
N MET A 1 2.59 24.00 -15.15
CA MET A 1 3.39 23.73 -13.94
C MET A 1 4.05 22.37 -14.10
N HIS A 2 5.33 22.30 -14.49
CA HIS A 2 6.06 21.03 -14.54
C HIS A 2 6.44 20.67 -13.10
N GLN A 3 5.58 19.93 -12.40
CA GLN A 3 5.91 19.44 -11.06
C GLN A 3 6.95 18.32 -11.19
N ARG A 4 8.13 18.51 -10.58
CA ARG A 4 9.14 17.46 -10.49
C ARG A 4 8.74 16.52 -9.35
N LYS A 5 8.82 15.22 -9.59
CA LYS A 5 8.64 14.18 -8.55
C LYS A 5 9.87 14.13 -7.65
N ASP A 6 10.04 15.15 -6.82
CA ASP A 6 11.12 15.25 -5.85
C ASP A 6 10.59 15.48 -4.43
N TRP A 7 11.43 15.15 -3.44
CA TRP A 7 11.04 15.21 -2.03
C TRP A 7 10.66 16.63 -1.59
N LYS A 8 11.22 17.67 -2.21
CA LYS A 8 10.92 19.07 -1.88
C LYS A 8 9.50 19.43 -2.28
N THR A 9 9.06 18.96 -3.45
CA THR A 9 7.71 19.17 -3.96
C THR A 9 6.70 18.48 -3.04
N TYR A 10 6.94 17.24 -2.65
CA TYR A 10 6.09 16.53 -1.70
C TYR A 10 6.09 17.14 -0.30
N SER A 11 7.25 17.60 0.18
CA SER A 11 7.34 18.26 1.49
C SER A 11 6.56 19.56 1.54
N LYS A 12 6.63 20.37 0.47
CA LYS A 12 5.82 21.58 0.32
C LYS A 12 4.34 21.26 0.30
N PHE A 13 3.94 20.20 -0.41
CA PHE A 13 2.55 19.76 -0.45
C PHE A 13 2.04 19.32 0.92
N ALA A 14 2.79 18.48 1.63
CA ALA A 14 2.45 18.03 2.98
C ALA A 14 2.36 19.19 3.99
N TYR A 15 3.23 20.21 3.87
CA TYR A 15 3.14 21.43 4.66
C TYR A 15 1.83 22.20 4.38
N LEU A 16 1.47 22.37 3.11
CA LEU A 16 0.23 23.06 2.74
C LEU A 16 -1.01 22.29 3.24
N LEU A 17 -0.99 20.95 3.15
CA LEU A 17 -2.08 20.12 3.67
C LEU A 17 -2.30 20.30 5.18
N THR A 18 -1.22 20.30 5.96
CA THR A 18 -1.28 20.48 7.42
C THR A 18 -1.66 21.91 7.81
N ALA A 19 -1.21 22.91 7.05
CA ALA A 19 -1.63 24.30 7.26
C ALA A 19 -3.14 24.52 7.03
N GLU A 20 -3.69 23.90 5.99
CA GLU A 20 -5.13 23.99 5.67
C GLU A 20 -5.98 23.09 6.57
N CYS A 21 -5.45 21.96 7.01
CA CYS A 21 -6.15 20.98 7.84
C CYS A 21 -5.25 20.52 9.00
N PRO A 22 -5.21 21.29 10.12
CA PRO A 22 -4.30 21.02 11.23
C PRO A 22 -4.49 19.64 11.88
N VAL A 23 -5.70 19.05 11.80
CA VAL A 23 -5.95 17.69 12.29
C VAL A 23 -5.08 16.64 11.60
N LEU A 24 -4.61 16.90 10.38
CA LEU A 24 -3.72 15.99 9.65
C LEU A 24 -2.33 15.87 10.29
N GLU A 25 -1.91 16.81 11.14
CA GLU A 25 -0.66 16.67 11.92
C GLU A 25 -0.69 15.43 12.84
N GLY A 26 -1.89 15.02 13.27
CA GLY A 26 -2.12 13.86 14.13
C GLY A 26 -2.30 12.52 13.40
N ILE A 27 -2.03 12.46 12.09
CA ILE A 27 -2.13 11.19 11.35
C ILE A 27 -1.13 10.17 11.93
N LEU A 28 -1.64 8.97 12.22
CA LEU A 28 -0.85 7.86 12.78
C LEU A 28 -0.28 6.93 11.70
N ALA A 29 -0.90 6.87 10.51
CA ALA A 29 -0.44 6.02 9.43
C ALA A 29 -0.71 6.63 8.05
N CYS A 30 0.22 6.42 7.13
CA CYS A 30 0.12 6.83 5.73
C CYS A 30 0.50 5.65 4.84
N GLY A 31 -0.34 5.31 3.87
CA GLY A 31 -0.05 4.21 2.95
C GLY A 31 0.48 4.66 1.61
N THR A 32 1.38 3.88 1.01
CA THR A 32 2.04 4.24 -0.27
C THR A 32 2.47 3.04 -1.10
N ASP A 33 2.60 3.26 -2.41
CA ASP A 33 3.28 2.39 -3.37
C ASP A 33 4.82 2.46 -3.27
N GLY A 34 5.36 3.10 -2.24
CA GLY A 34 6.77 3.07 -1.88
C GLY A 34 7.65 4.05 -2.65
N GLU A 35 7.06 5.08 -3.26
CA GLU A 35 7.85 6.16 -3.86
C GLU A 35 8.68 6.88 -2.79
N LYS A 36 10.01 6.65 -2.81
CA LYS A 36 10.93 7.18 -1.79
C LYS A 36 10.84 8.70 -1.62
N ALA A 37 10.76 9.45 -2.73
CA ALA A 37 10.66 10.91 -2.69
C ALA A 37 9.39 11.39 -1.97
N LEU A 38 8.29 10.68 -2.14
CA LEU A 38 7.02 10.97 -1.45
C LEU A 38 7.18 10.72 0.05
N ILE A 39 7.68 9.55 0.43
CA ILE A 39 7.93 9.19 1.83
C ILE A 39 8.84 10.23 2.50
N ASP A 40 10.00 10.52 1.89
CA ASP A 40 10.99 11.47 2.42
C ASP A 40 10.42 12.90 2.56
N GLY A 41 9.50 13.29 1.67
CA GLY A 41 8.84 14.59 1.72
C GLY A 41 7.77 14.66 2.82
N PHE A 42 6.95 13.62 2.94
CA PHE A 42 5.84 13.56 3.89
C PHE A 42 6.31 13.34 5.33
N LYS A 43 7.32 12.49 5.57
CA LYS A 43 7.89 12.21 6.91
C LYS A 43 8.33 13.47 7.66
N ARG A 44 8.63 14.57 6.96
CA ARG A 44 9.02 15.85 7.58
C ARG A 44 7.86 16.57 8.28
N ASN A 45 6.64 16.40 7.76
CA ASN A 45 5.44 17.05 8.29
C ASN A 45 4.60 16.06 9.13
N PHE A 46 4.55 14.78 8.72
CA PHE A 46 3.86 13.71 9.44
C PHE A 46 4.87 12.88 10.25
N ARG A 47 5.48 13.52 11.25
CA ARG A 47 6.66 12.97 11.95
C ARG A 47 6.38 11.71 12.75
N PHE A 48 5.12 11.52 13.16
CA PHE A 48 4.68 10.38 13.96
C PHE A 48 3.93 9.33 13.13
N ALA A 49 3.72 9.59 11.83
CA ALA A 49 3.00 8.66 10.98
C ALA A 49 3.89 7.49 10.57
N THR A 50 3.36 6.29 10.72
CA THR A 50 3.91 5.07 10.15
C THR A 50 3.62 5.04 8.65
N PHE A 51 4.63 4.79 7.82
CA PHE A 51 4.47 4.74 6.36
C PHE A 51 4.34 3.30 5.90
N LEU A 52 3.10 2.85 5.66
CA LEU A 52 2.79 1.48 5.25
C LEU A 52 3.07 1.25 3.77
N ARG A 53 3.60 0.08 3.45
CA ARG A 53 3.87 -0.36 2.07
C ARG A 53 2.72 -1.19 1.55
N CYS A 54 2.21 -0.85 0.36
CA CYS A 54 1.19 -1.65 -0.32
C CYS A 54 1.69 -3.08 -0.60
N PHE A 55 0.99 -4.07 -0.06
CA PHE A 55 1.33 -5.50 -0.19
C PHE A 55 1.24 -5.98 -1.64
N ILE A 56 0.25 -5.51 -2.41
CA ILE A 56 0.06 -5.91 -3.81
C ILE A 56 1.28 -5.52 -4.64
N HIS A 57 1.67 -4.25 -4.58
CA HIS A 57 2.84 -3.75 -5.30
C HIS A 57 4.15 -4.43 -4.86
N PHE A 58 4.28 -4.72 -3.57
CA PHE A 58 5.46 -5.40 -3.05
C PHE A 58 5.52 -6.87 -3.52
N LYS A 59 4.39 -7.60 -3.47
CA LYS A 59 4.23 -8.95 -4.02
C LYS A 59 4.54 -8.98 -5.51
N ASP A 60 4.06 -8.01 -6.29
CA ASP A 60 4.29 -7.96 -7.73
C ASP A 60 5.75 -7.70 -8.10
N ASN A 61 6.47 -6.89 -7.32
CA ASN A 61 7.92 -6.71 -7.51
C ASN A 61 8.68 -8.02 -7.29
N ILE A 62 8.32 -8.80 -6.25
CA ILE A 62 8.92 -10.12 -6.00
C ILE A 62 8.54 -11.12 -7.09
N LYS A 63 7.26 -11.17 -7.51
CA LYS A 63 6.80 -12.03 -8.61
C LYS A 63 7.52 -11.75 -9.93
N ARG A 64 7.80 -10.48 -10.22
CA ARG A 64 8.54 -10.05 -11.40
C ARG A 64 9.97 -10.54 -11.34
N GLU A 65 10.67 -10.29 -10.22
CA GLU A 65 12.03 -10.78 -10.03
C GLU A 65 12.14 -12.31 -10.15
N LEU A 66 11.22 -13.06 -9.52
CA LEU A 66 11.17 -14.51 -9.66
C LEU A 66 10.85 -14.94 -11.11
N GLY A 67 10.06 -14.16 -11.83
CA GLY A 67 9.81 -14.37 -13.26
C GLY A 67 11.04 -14.16 -14.13
N ASP A 68 11.80 -13.11 -13.86
CA ASP A 68 13.05 -12.78 -14.56
C ASP A 68 14.14 -13.83 -14.30
N ARG A 69 13.99 -14.60 -13.20
CA ARG A 69 14.82 -15.77 -12.85
C ARG A 69 14.37 -17.07 -13.53
N GLY A 70 13.17 -17.10 -14.11
CA GLY A 70 12.62 -18.25 -14.83
C GLY A 70 11.68 -19.15 -14.01
N PHE A 71 11.33 -18.78 -12.78
CA PHE A 71 10.44 -19.60 -11.94
C PHE A 71 9.04 -19.70 -12.55
N ARG A 72 8.42 -20.88 -12.43
CA ARG A 72 7.04 -21.15 -12.85
C ARG A 72 6.04 -20.66 -11.78
N PRO A 73 4.76 -20.45 -12.12
CA PRO A 73 3.77 -19.91 -11.18
C PRO A 73 3.69 -20.64 -9.83
N GLY A 74 3.72 -21.98 -9.82
CA GLY A 74 3.67 -22.75 -8.56
C GLY A 74 4.90 -22.55 -7.68
N GLU A 75 6.09 -22.49 -8.29
CA GLU A 75 7.34 -22.23 -7.57
C GLU A 75 7.36 -20.81 -7.01
N LYS A 76 6.91 -19.82 -7.81
CA LYS A 76 6.76 -18.43 -7.34
C LYS A 76 5.84 -18.35 -6.13
N GLN A 77 4.74 -19.09 -6.14
CA GLN A 77 3.78 -19.08 -5.04
C GLN A 77 4.43 -19.54 -3.73
N GLN A 78 5.31 -20.54 -3.77
CA GLN A 78 6.01 -21.01 -2.57
C GLN A 78 6.85 -19.91 -1.91
N PHE A 79 7.61 -19.13 -2.70
CA PHE A 79 8.33 -17.96 -2.16
C PHE A 79 7.39 -16.92 -1.58
N LEU A 80 6.25 -16.67 -2.23
CA LEU A 80 5.28 -15.70 -1.73
C LEU A 80 4.63 -16.16 -0.42
N ASP A 81 4.30 -17.45 -0.30
CA ASP A 81 3.73 -18.01 0.91
C ASP A 81 4.72 -17.93 2.09
N GLU A 82 6.01 -18.18 1.83
CA GLU A 82 7.07 -18.05 2.84
C GLU A 82 7.26 -16.60 3.30
N ILE A 83 7.14 -15.63 2.38
CA ILE A 83 7.34 -14.21 2.66
C ILE A 83 6.10 -13.56 3.30
N PHE A 84 4.91 -13.82 2.75
CA PHE A 84 3.66 -13.12 3.09
C PHE A 84 2.67 -13.98 3.88
N GLY A 85 2.93 -15.26 4.03
CA GLY A 85 1.98 -16.21 4.58
C GLY A 85 0.96 -16.64 3.54
N ARG A 86 0.10 -17.58 3.95
CA ARG A 86 -1.02 -18.07 3.13
C ARG A 86 -2.22 -18.39 4.00
N GLN A 87 -3.38 -18.38 3.37
CA GLN A 87 -4.64 -18.76 4.01
C GLN A 87 -5.14 -20.05 3.35
N GLU A 88 -5.40 -21.08 4.15
CA GLU A 88 -6.07 -22.31 3.70
C GLU A 88 -7.36 -22.49 4.51
N GLY A 89 -8.50 -22.18 3.90
CA GLY A 89 -9.78 -22.16 4.59
C GLY A 89 -9.77 -21.18 5.78
N THR A 90 -9.92 -21.70 6.99
CA THR A 90 -9.89 -20.91 8.23
C THR A 90 -8.49 -20.82 8.87
N VAL A 91 -7.51 -21.56 8.35
CA VAL A 91 -6.16 -21.61 8.92
C VAL A 91 -5.26 -20.60 8.22
N LYS A 92 -4.66 -19.69 9.00
CA LYS A 92 -3.63 -18.77 8.55
C LYS A 92 -2.24 -19.35 8.84
N PHE A 93 -1.43 -19.48 7.80
CA PHE A 93 -0.02 -19.82 7.91
C PHE A 93 0.80 -18.54 7.82
N PHE A 94 1.64 -18.29 8.83
CA PHE A 94 2.42 -17.06 8.94
C PHE A 94 3.66 -17.08 8.06
N GLY A 95 3.85 -15.98 7.33
CA GLY A 95 5.09 -15.71 6.60
C GLY A 95 6.06 -14.85 7.39
N LEU A 96 7.14 -14.41 6.73
CA LEU A 96 8.11 -13.46 7.30
C LEU A 96 7.43 -12.19 7.84
N VAL A 97 6.50 -11.58 7.08
CA VAL A 97 5.78 -10.34 7.47
C VAL A 97 4.89 -10.47 8.70
N ASP A 98 4.60 -11.70 9.15
CA ASP A 98 3.78 -11.97 10.33
C ASP A 98 4.62 -12.17 11.59
N SER A 99 5.96 -12.01 11.51
CA SER A 99 6.84 -12.03 12.67
C SER A 99 6.51 -10.88 13.64
N ASP A 100 6.61 -11.16 14.94
CA ASP A 100 6.33 -10.18 15.99
C ASP A 100 7.48 -9.19 16.16
N LEU A 101 8.71 -9.65 15.94
CA LEU A 101 9.94 -8.86 16.12
C LEU A 101 10.87 -8.97 14.91
N GLU A 102 11.75 -7.98 14.75
CA GLU A 102 12.76 -7.98 13.69
C GLU A 102 13.75 -9.15 13.79
N ASP A 103 14.14 -9.55 15.01
CA ASP A 103 15.06 -10.68 15.23
C ASP A 103 14.41 -12.01 14.81
N GLU A 104 13.11 -12.16 15.05
CA GLU A 104 12.34 -13.33 14.60
C GLU A 104 12.24 -13.36 13.07
N PHE A 105 12.00 -12.20 12.46
CA PHE A 105 12.02 -12.06 11.01
C PHE A 105 13.37 -12.49 10.43
N ASP A 106 14.48 -12.01 11.00
CA ASP A 106 15.83 -12.32 10.52
C ASP A 106 16.17 -13.79 10.68
N ALA A 107 15.81 -14.41 11.83
CA ALA A 107 16.01 -15.82 12.06
C ALA A 107 15.23 -16.69 11.07
N LYS A 108 13.95 -16.34 10.82
CA LYS A 108 13.12 -17.03 9.82
C LYS A 108 13.70 -16.86 8.40
N LEU A 109 14.12 -15.65 8.03
CA LEU A 109 14.73 -15.40 6.73
C LEU A 109 16.03 -16.20 6.54
N GLU A 110 16.89 -16.27 7.55
CA GLU A 110 18.12 -17.06 7.48
C GLU A 110 17.81 -18.56 7.31
N SER A 111 16.78 -19.07 7.98
CA SER A 111 16.37 -20.48 7.86
C SER A 111 15.90 -20.86 6.44
N LEU A 112 15.44 -19.89 5.64
CA LEU A 112 14.97 -20.11 4.27
C LEU A 112 16.12 -20.15 3.25
N LYS A 113 17.30 -19.62 3.61
CA LYS A 113 18.43 -19.39 2.71
C LYS A 113 18.80 -20.59 1.87
N ASP A 114 19.12 -21.71 2.52
CA ASP A 114 19.60 -22.91 1.82
C ASP A 114 18.52 -23.47 0.90
N SER A 115 17.27 -23.47 1.35
CA SER A 115 16.13 -23.95 0.55
C SER A 115 15.85 -23.08 -0.68
N TRP A 116 16.09 -21.76 -0.58
CA TRP A 116 15.91 -20.83 -1.69
C TRP A 116 17.05 -20.99 -2.71
N ILE A 117 18.29 -21.12 -2.24
CA ILE A 117 19.46 -21.36 -3.09
C ILE A 117 19.34 -22.71 -3.82
N GLU A 118 18.88 -23.75 -3.12
CA GLU A 118 18.67 -25.06 -3.72
C GLU A 118 17.63 -24.99 -4.85
N ARG A 119 16.49 -24.34 -4.61
CA ARG A 119 15.44 -24.15 -5.65
C ARG A 119 15.97 -23.40 -6.87
N GLU A 120 16.76 -22.35 -6.69
CA GLU A 120 17.40 -21.63 -7.81
C GLU A 120 18.42 -22.49 -8.57
N THR A 121 19.16 -23.32 -7.84
CA THR A 121 20.17 -24.21 -8.41
C THR A 121 19.51 -25.29 -9.27
N GLN A 122 18.42 -25.89 -8.79
CA GLN A 122 17.65 -26.89 -9.52
C GLN A 122 17.01 -26.32 -10.80
N LEU A 123 16.64 -25.03 -10.79
CA LEU A 123 16.13 -24.33 -11.97
C LEU A 123 17.20 -24.09 -13.04
N GLY A 124 18.49 -24.15 -12.67
CA GLY A 124 19.60 -23.76 -13.54
C GLY A 124 19.63 -22.25 -13.80
N CYS A 125 19.20 -21.43 -12.83
CA CYS A 125 19.14 -19.99 -12.98
C CYS A 125 20.53 -19.40 -13.29
N SER A 126 20.63 -18.60 -14.36
CA SER A 126 21.87 -17.98 -14.81
C SER A 126 22.14 -16.59 -14.20
N GLN A 127 21.30 -16.15 -13.24
CA GLN A 127 21.48 -14.87 -12.59
C GLN A 127 22.78 -14.83 -11.79
N LYS A 128 23.51 -13.72 -11.89
CA LYS A 128 24.80 -13.53 -11.20
C LYS A 128 24.68 -13.51 -9.67
N MET A 129 23.47 -13.34 -9.13
CA MET A 129 23.21 -13.18 -7.70
C MET A 129 22.02 -14.05 -7.30
N PRO A 130 22.15 -14.89 -6.24
CA PRO A 130 21.02 -15.64 -5.69
C PRO A 130 19.87 -14.73 -5.26
N PHE A 131 18.64 -15.21 -5.36
CA PHE A 131 17.42 -14.52 -4.94
C PHE A 131 17.50 -14.11 -3.48
N TYR A 132 17.99 -14.99 -2.61
CA TYR A 132 18.21 -14.67 -1.19
C TYR A 132 19.08 -13.41 -1.00
N GLU A 133 20.18 -13.31 -1.74
CA GLU A 133 21.07 -12.14 -1.69
C GLU A 133 20.42 -10.90 -2.30
N TRP A 134 19.66 -11.06 -3.38
CA TRP A 134 18.88 -9.96 -3.95
C TRP A 134 17.84 -9.43 -2.96
N PHE A 135 17.15 -10.34 -2.26
CA PHE A 135 16.12 -10.05 -1.28
C PHE A 135 16.70 -9.24 -0.11
N LYS A 136 17.89 -9.61 0.40
CA LYS A 136 18.57 -8.84 1.46
C LYS A 136 19.14 -7.51 0.96
N LYS A 137 19.80 -7.49 -0.19
CA LYS A 137 20.63 -6.34 -0.64
C LYS A 137 19.82 -5.11 -1.07
N LYS A 138 18.57 -5.28 -1.49
CA LYS A 138 17.74 -4.22 -2.11
C LYS A 138 16.98 -3.33 -1.11
N ARG A 139 17.34 -3.34 0.17
CA ARG A 139 16.56 -2.70 1.26
C ARG A 139 15.13 -3.23 1.38
N LEU A 140 14.84 -4.39 0.79
CA LEU A 140 13.50 -4.99 0.87
C LEU A 140 13.23 -5.43 2.30
N VAL A 141 14.22 -6.03 2.95
CA VAL A 141 14.15 -6.41 4.38
C VAL A 141 13.88 -5.18 5.25
N ASP A 142 14.66 -4.10 5.10
CA ASP A 142 14.45 -2.86 5.85
C ASP A 142 13.04 -2.30 5.63
N VAL A 143 12.59 -2.25 4.36
CA VAL A 143 11.23 -1.80 4.04
C VAL A 143 10.19 -2.69 4.70
N MET A 144 10.33 -4.01 4.64
CA MET A 144 9.38 -4.92 5.27
C MET A 144 9.31 -4.72 6.79
N LYS A 145 10.46 -4.58 7.43
CA LYS A 145 10.58 -4.32 8.86
C LYS A 145 9.91 -3.01 9.26
N GLU A 146 10.20 -1.92 8.54
CA GLU A 146 9.68 -0.59 8.84
C GLU A 146 8.20 -0.38 8.47
N SER A 147 7.63 -1.19 7.57
CA SER A 147 6.34 -0.83 6.93
C SER A 147 5.34 -1.97 6.71
N MET A 148 5.70 -3.22 7.02
CA MET A 148 4.88 -4.40 6.70
C MET A 148 4.78 -5.43 7.83
N LEU A 149 5.67 -5.39 8.84
CA LEU A 149 5.63 -6.33 9.97
C LEU A 149 4.31 -6.28 10.73
N LYS A 150 4.01 -7.38 11.43
CA LYS A 150 2.78 -7.53 12.22
C LYS A 150 2.61 -6.37 13.22
N GLY A 151 3.64 -6.09 14.02
CA GLY A 151 3.62 -5.00 15.01
C GLY A 151 3.32 -3.64 14.36
N VAL A 152 4.03 -3.32 13.27
CA VAL A 152 3.83 -2.07 12.50
C VAL A 152 2.39 -1.93 12.00
N ARG A 153 1.79 -3.03 11.53
CA ARG A 153 0.40 -3.03 11.05
C ARG A 153 -0.62 -2.88 12.18
N ILE A 154 -0.36 -3.47 13.35
CA ILE A 154 -1.19 -3.30 14.56
C ILE A 154 -1.12 -1.83 15.02
N GLU A 155 0.07 -1.25 15.11
CA GLU A 155 0.27 0.16 15.48
C GLU A 155 -0.41 1.12 14.52
N ALA A 156 -0.47 0.77 13.24
CA ALA A 156 -1.18 1.52 12.22
C ALA A 156 -2.71 1.31 12.23
N GLY A 157 -3.24 0.51 13.15
CA GLY A 157 -4.69 0.31 13.33
C GLY A 157 -5.33 -0.73 12.40
N LEU A 158 -4.56 -1.66 11.83
CA LEU A 158 -5.08 -2.69 10.92
C LEU A 158 -5.66 -3.92 11.62
N GLY A 159 -5.89 -3.85 12.94
CA GLY A 159 -6.42 -4.92 13.78
C GLY A 159 -5.36 -5.87 14.34
N ASP A 160 -5.80 -6.83 15.17
CA ASP A 160 -5.00 -7.93 15.69
C ASP A 160 -5.82 -9.24 15.67
N PRO A 161 -5.56 -10.17 14.74
CA PRO A 161 -4.46 -10.17 13.78
C PRO A 161 -4.60 -9.09 12.69
N PRO A 162 -3.50 -8.42 12.30
CA PRO A 162 -3.58 -7.31 11.36
C PRO A 162 -3.84 -7.76 9.92
N SER A 163 -4.63 -6.95 9.22
CA SER A 163 -4.86 -7.09 7.78
C SER A 163 -3.66 -6.61 6.96
N GLU A 164 -3.59 -6.99 5.69
CA GLU A 164 -2.61 -6.42 4.75
C GLU A 164 -3.00 -4.99 4.38
N TYR A 165 -2.04 -4.07 4.31
CA TYR A 165 -2.31 -2.77 3.71
C TYR A 165 -2.32 -2.88 2.19
N VAL A 166 -3.44 -2.51 1.57
CA VAL A 166 -3.60 -2.45 0.12
C VAL A 166 -4.07 -1.07 -0.30
N ASN A 167 -3.62 -0.64 -1.48
CA ASN A 167 -3.88 0.69 -2.00
C ASN A 167 -4.93 0.66 -3.12
N ASN A 168 -5.77 -0.38 -3.13
CA ASN A 168 -6.78 -0.62 -4.17
C ASN A 168 -7.81 0.52 -4.26
N ASP A 169 -8.29 1.02 -3.14
CA ASP A 169 -9.32 2.08 -3.12
C ASP A 169 -8.82 3.38 -3.76
N PRO A 170 -7.65 3.94 -3.36
CA PRO A 170 -7.11 5.12 -4.04
C PRO A 170 -6.67 4.81 -5.48
N GLU A 171 -6.27 3.60 -5.82
CA GLU A 171 -5.95 3.22 -7.22
C GLU A 171 -7.19 3.13 -8.10
N ALA A 172 -8.30 2.58 -7.60
CA ALA A 172 -9.58 2.53 -8.27
C ALA A 172 -10.14 3.95 -8.46
N ALA A 173 -10.07 4.80 -7.44
CA ALA A 173 -10.42 6.21 -7.55
C ALA A 173 -9.56 6.93 -8.59
N ASN A 174 -8.24 6.72 -8.56
CA ASN A 174 -7.32 7.28 -9.56
C ASN A 174 -7.62 6.77 -10.98
N PHE A 175 -7.99 5.50 -11.14
CA PHE A 175 -8.39 4.93 -12.42
C PHE A 175 -9.67 5.60 -12.93
N MET A 176 -10.70 5.70 -12.10
CA MET A 176 -11.95 6.37 -12.43
C MET A 176 -11.73 7.85 -12.79
N ILE A 177 -10.89 8.56 -12.04
CA ILE A 177 -10.56 9.96 -12.30
C ILE A 177 -9.77 10.10 -13.61
N LYS A 178 -8.74 9.28 -13.84
CA LYS A 178 -7.90 9.41 -15.05
C LYS A 178 -8.64 9.01 -16.32
N HIS A 179 -9.40 7.92 -16.27
CA HIS A 179 -10.09 7.38 -17.44
C HIS A 179 -11.48 7.97 -17.64
N GLY A 180 -12.20 8.28 -16.56
CA GLY A 180 -13.52 8.91 -16.60
C GLY A 180 -13.48 10.41 -16.94
N LEU A 181 -12.40 11.11 -16.60
CA LEU A 181 -12.22 12.54 -16.92
C LEU A 181 -11.32 12.81 -18.13
N HIS A 182 -10.92 11.77 -18.89
CA HIS A 182 -10.04 11.91 -20.05
C HIS A 182 -8.83 12.83 -19.79
N PHE A 183 -8.12 12.62 -18.68
CA PHE A 183 -7.09 13.53 -18.19
C PHE A 183 -6.10 13.97 -19.30
N ASP A 184 -6.08 15.28 -19.59
CA ASP A 184 -5.13 15.90 -20.51
C ASP A 184 -4.08 16.69 -19.71
N ALA A 185 -2.84 16.21 -19.71
CA ALA A 185 -1.71 16.85 -19.03
C ALA A 185 -1.44 18.29 -19.51
N LYS A 186 -1.94 18.69 -20.69
CA LYS A 186 -1.84 20.06 -21.22
C LYS A 186 -2.92 21.00 -20.66
N LYS A 187 -3.98 20.49 -20.05
CA LYS A 187 -5.13 21.23 -19.55
C LYS A 187 -5.46 20.94 -18.06
N PRO A 188 -4.50 21.13 -17.13
CA PRO A 188 -4.69 20.77 -15.73
C PRO A 188 -5.80 21.58 -15.01
N HIS A 189 -6.13 22.78 -15.49
CA HIS A 189 -7.20 23.60 -14.91
C HIS A 189 -8.60 23.02 -15.17
N HIS A 190 -8.84 22.44 -16.36
CA HIS A 190 -10.09 21.75 -16.67
C HIS A 190 -10.27 20.53 -15.77
N PHE A 191 -9.20 19.75 -15.60
CA PHE A 191 -9.19 18.60 -14.70
C PHE A 191 -9.51 18.98 -13.24
N ILE A 192 -8.97 20.09 -12.73
CA ILE A 192 -9.28 20.59 -11.38
C ILE A 192 -10.77 20.95 -11.25
N GLN A 193 -11.35 21.60 -12.27
CA GLN A 193 -12.78 21.93 -12.27
C GLN A 193 -13.66 20.69 -12.32
N GLU A 194 -13.30 19.69 -13.13
CA GLU A 194 -14.03 18.42 -13.21
C GLU A 194 -13.96 17.62 -11.91
N ILE A 195 -12.80 17.58 -11.24
CA ILE A 195 -12.69 16.99 -9.91
C ILE A 195 -13.60 17.71 -8.91
N LYS A 196 -13.61 19.06 -8.94
CA LYS A 196 -14.48 19.83 -8.05
C LYS A 196 -15.95 19.47 -8.26
N HIS A 197 -16.39 19.35 -9.52
CA HIS A 197 -17.76 18.94 -9.83
C HIS A 197 -18.08 17.51 -9.37
N ILE A 198 -17.13 16.57 -9.46
CA ILE A 198 -17.31 15.20 -8.94
C ILE A 198 -17.48 15.23 -7.42
N VAL A 199 -16.61 15.94 -6.70
CA VAL A 199 -16.66 16.02 -5.23
C VAL A 199 -17.98 16.66 -4.78
N GLU A 200 -18.38 17.76 -5.43
CA GLU A 200 -19.68 18.39 -5.16
C GLU A 200 -20.86 17.46 -5.48
N ALA A 201 -20.76 16.63 -6.53
CA ALA A 201 -21.79 15.64 -6.86
C ALA A 201 -21.84 14.50 -5.84
N GLN A 202 -20.69 14.05 -5.32
CA GLN A 202 -20.61 13.05 -4.27
C GLN A 202 -21.25 13.57 -2.98
N HIS A 203 -20.90 14.78 -2.53
CA HIS A 203 -21.56 15.42 -1.38
C HIS A 203 -23.07 15.55 -1.57
N ARG A 204 -23.54 16.00 -2.75
CA ARG A 204 -24.98 16.07 -3.03
C ARG A 204 -25.65 14.70 -2.99
N ASN A 205 -24.97 13.64 -3.45
CA ASN A 205 -25.53 12.29 -3.42
C ASN A 205 -25.55 11.71 -2.00
N GLU A 206 -24.56 12.02 -1.17
CA GLU A 206 -24.56 11.69 0.27
C GLU A 206 -25.71 12.40 0.99
N ASP A 207 -25.88 13.71 0.76
CA ASP A 207 -26.99 14.48 1.33
C ASP A 207 -28.34 13.90 0.91
N ARG A 208 -28.51 13.56 -0.38
CA ARG A 208 -29.74 12.96 -0.90
C ARG A 208 -30.01 11.57 -0.33
N ALA A 209 -28.96 10.79 -0.08
CA ALA A 209 -29.10 9.45 0.49
C ALA A 209 -29.74 9.49 1.89
N VAL A 210 -29.47 10.53 2.69
CA VAL A 210 -30.11 10.77 3.99
C VAL A 210 -31.64 10.91 3.86
N PHE A 211 -32.09 11.47 2.73
CA PHE A 211 -33.52 11.63 2.41
C PHE A 211 -34.08 10.47 1.58
N GLY A 212 -33.32 9.38 1.39
CA GLY A 212 -33.73 8.22 0.59
C GLY A 212 -33.76 8.51 -0.92
N GLU A 213 -33.11 9.57 -1.37
CA GLU A 213 -33.04 9.98 -2.78
C GLU A 213 -31.65 9.77 -3.38
N GLY A 214 -31.59 9.69 -4.71
CA GLY A 214 -30.32 9.57 -5.44
C GLY A 214 -29.82 8.12 -5.55
N PRO A 215 -28.57 7.94 -6.02
CA PRO A 215 -28.05 6.62 -6.37
C PRO A 215 -27.55 5.80 -5.17
N LEU A 216 -27.51 6.39 -3.97
CA LEU A 216 -27.04 5.77 -2.73
C LEU A 216 -28.22 5.63 -1.77
N GLN A 217 -28.32 4.49 -1.07
CA GLN A 217 -29.33 4.27 -0.02
C GLN A 217 -28.61 4.07 1.31
N SER A 218 -28.96 4.84 2.34
CA SER A 218 -28.45 4.62 3.69
C SER A 218 -29.13 3.41 4.32
N GLU A 219 -28.39 2.35 4.65
CA GLU A 219 -28.89 1.25 5.47
C GLU A 219 -29.07 1.74 6.93
N GLY A 220 -30.21 2.34 7.22
CA GLY A 220 -30.54 2.79 8.57
C GLY A 220 -31.86 3.53 8.64
N ARG A 221 -32.88 2.90 9.24
CA ARG A 221 -34.14 3.55 9.63
C ARG A 221 -33.84 4.74 10.56
N ILE A 222 -33.86 5.96 10.03
CA ILE A 222 -34.11 7.14 10.86
C ILE A 222 -35.63 7.18 11.10
N ARG A 223 -36.09 6.68 12.25
CA ARG A 223 -37.44 7.01 12.72
C ARG A 223 -37.43 8.49 13.08
N ALA A 224 -38.09 9.31 12.27
CA ALA A 224 -38.43 10.67 12.67
C ALA A 224 -39.26 10.58 13.96
N LEU A 225 -38.73 11.13 15.04
CA LEU A 225 -39.50 11.51 16.21
C LEU A 225 -40.25 12.79 15.83
N GLU A 226 -41.46 12.63 15.31
CA GLU A 226 -42.45 13.71 15.33
C GLU A 226 -43.21 13.59 16.66
N GLY A 227 -43.14 14.66 17.46
CA GLY A 227 -43.91 14.84 18.69
C GLY A 227 -45.30 15.38 18.44
#